data_AF-A0A946B4Z8-F1
#
_entry.id   AF-A0A946B4Z8-F1
#
_cell.length_a   1.000
_cell.length_b   1.000
_cell.length_c   1.000
_cell.angle_alpha   90.00
_cell.angle_beta   90.00
_cell.angle_gamma   90.00
#
_symmetry.space_group_name_H-M   'P 1'
#
loop_
_entity.id
_entity.type
_entity.pdbx_description
1 polymer ?
#
loop_
_entity_poly.entity_id
_entity_poly.type
_entity_poly.pdbx_seq_one_letter_code
_entity_poly.pdbx_strand_id
1 'polypeptide(L)' 'MAEEIGFPVGYGVSQADIEALGGYWEANRKFAQPCEVVLSPENQIVQLSYSDGPIARTEAEDVLKLVAFREKQRQGG' A
#
# COMPACT_ATOMS: atom_id res chain seq x y z
N MET A 1 12.16 17.37 0.93
CA MET A 1 10.88 16.70 1.25
C MET A 1 10.86 15.22 0.87
N ALA A 2 11.03 14.80 -0.39
CA ALA A 2 11.12 13.37 -0.73
C ALA A 2 12.48 12.74 -0.32
N GLU A 3 13.58 13.47 -0.48
CA GLU A 3 14.93 13.02 -0.09
C GLU A 3 15.12 12.84 1.42
N GLU A 4 14.25 13.44 2.25
CA GLU A 4 14.34 13.34 3.71
C GLU A 4 13.75 12.05 4.29
N ILE A 5 12.90 11.34 3.53
CA ILE A 5 12.16 10.16 4.02
C ILE A 5 12.63 8.84 3.37
N GLY A 6 13.56 8.89 2.41
CA GLY A 6 14.27 7.71 1.89
C GLY A 6 13.48 6.83 0.90
N PHE A 7 12.27 7.22 0.51
CA PHE A 7 11.45 6.52 -0.48
C PHE A 7 10.72 7.51 -1.40
N PRO A 8 10.40 7.10 -2.66
CA PRO A 8 9.68 7.96 -3.58
C PRO A 8 8.26 8.23 -3.09
N VAL A 9 7.80 9.48 -3.24
CA VAL A 9 6.43 9.89 -2.95
C VAL A 9 5.77 10.38 -4.22
N GLY A 10 4.66 9.73 -4.59
CA GLY A 10 3.76 10.22 -5.64
C GLY A 10 2.86 11.33 -5.13
N TYR A 11 2.61 12.36 -5.95
CA TYR A 11 1.69 13.44 -5.66
C TYR A 11 0.72 13.65 -6.83
N GLY A 12 -0.50 14.07 -6.53
CA GLY A 12 -1.49 14.41 -7.56
C GLY A 12 -2.17 13.21 -8.20
N VAL A 13 -2.30 12.09 -7.48
CA VAL A 13 -3.04 10.91 -7.94
C VAL A 13 -4.48 11.29 -8.34
N SER A 14 -4.91 10.79 -9.49
CA SER A 14 -6.26 11.00 -10.02
C SER A 14 -7.21 9.91 -9.57
N GLN A 15 -8.51 10.13 -9.77
CA GLN A 15 -9.53 9.09 -9.57
C GLN A 15 -9.23 7.84 -10.39
N ALA A 16 -8.82 8.00 -11.66
CA ALA A 16 -8.51 6.89 -12.54
C ALA A 16 -7.32 6.06 -12.03
N ASP A 17 -6.30 6.70 -11.44
CA ASP A 17 -5.15 6.00 -10.86
C ASP A 17 -5.58 5.12 -9.68
N ILE A 18 -6.48 5.63 -8.83
CA ILE A 18 -6.97 4.91 -7.66
C ILE A 18 -7.92 3.77 -8.04
N GLU A 19 -8.81 4.00 -9.00
CA GLU A 19 -9.71 2.98 -9.54
C GLU A 19 -8.92 1.84 -10.21
N ALA A 20 -7.83 2.16 -10.92
CA ALA A 20 -6.94 1.16 -11.50
C ALA A 20 -6.26 0.27 -10.45
N LEU A 21 -6.01 0.79 -9.25
CA LEU A 21 -5.49 0.05 -8.10
C LEU A 21 -6.59 -0.67 -7.31
N GLY A 22 -7.86 -0.54 -7.69
CA GLY A 22 -9.00 -1.08 -6.95
C GLY A 22 -9.31 -0.32 -5.65
N GLY A 23 -8.74 0.88 -5.48
CA GLY A 23 -9.01 1.75 -4.34
C GLY A 23 -10.31 2.55 -4.53
N TYR A 24 -10.74 3.22 -3.45
CA TYR A 24 -11.93 4.07 -3.47
C TYR A 24 -11.55 5.55 -3.55
N TRP A 25 -12.26 6.27 -4.40
CA TRP A 25 -12.17 7.71 -4.56
C TRP A 25 -13.37 8.40 -3.89
N GLU A 26 -13.10 9.31 -2.96
CA GLU A 26 -14.15 10.10 -2.33
C GLU A 26 -14.54 11.28 -3.24
N ALA A 27 -15.62 11.11 -4.00
CA ALA A 27 -16.04 12.06 -5.03
C ALA A 27 -16.36 13.47 -4.49
N ASN A 28 -16.87 13.58 -3.26
CA ASN A 28 -17.28 14.88 -2.71
C ASN A 28 -16.07 15.76 -2.35
N ARG A 29 -15.05 15.14 -1.75
CA ARG A 29 -13.86 15.82 -1.24
C ARG A 29 -12.65 15.66 -2.16
N LYS A 30 -12.78 14.85 -3.22
CA LYS A 30 -11.82 14.64 -4.31
C LYS A 30 -10.46 14.16 -3.82
N PHE A 31 -10.46 13.10 -3.01
CA PHE A 31 -9.24 12.44 -2.56
C PHE A 31 -9.38 10.93 -2.55
N ALA A 32 -8.23 10.25 -2.62
CA ALA A 32 -8.14 8.80 -2.48
C ALA A 32 -8.24 8.39 -1.00
N GLN A 33 -9.14 7.47 -0.67
CA GLN A 33 -9.06 6.81 0.63
C GLN A 33 -7.78 5.94 0.68
N PRO A 34 -7.17 5.75 1.87
CA PRO A 34 -5.93 5.00 1.94
C PRO A 34 -6.12 3.55 1.46
N CYS A 35 -5.22 3.14 0.57
CA CYS A 35 -5.12 1.80 0.01
C CYS A 35 -3.67 1.35 0.16
N GLU A 36 -3.46 0.22 0.82
CA GLU A 36 -2.13 -0.29 1.16
C GLU A 36 -1.94 -1.66 0.51
N VAL A 37 -0.87 -1.81 -0.26
CA VAL A 37 -0.59 -3.03 -1.03
C VAL A 37 0.84 -3.49 -0.76
N VAL A 38 1.02 -4.79 -0.53
CA VAL A 38 2.35 -5.43 -0.52
C VAL A 38 2.44 -6.34 -1.74
N LEU A 39 3.50 -6.16 -2.52
CA LEU A 39 3.79 -6.96 -3.71
C LEU A 39 4.93 -7.96 -3.44
N SER A 40 4.85 -9.14 -4.04
CA SER A 40 5.99 -10.06 -4.14
C SER A 40 6.97 -9.61 -5.24
N PRO A 41 8.21 -10.14 -5.26
CA PRO A 41 9.14 -9.92 -6.37
C PRO A 41 8.60 -10.32 -7.76
N GLU A 42 7.64 -11.26 -7.80
CA GLU A 42 6.96 -11.71 -9.02
C GLU A 42 5.76 -10.81 -9.41
N ASN A 43 5.63 -9.62 -8.79
CA ASN A 43 4.54 -8.67 -8.99
C ASN A 43 3.15 -9.20 -8.60
N GLN A 44 3.09 -10.13 -7.64
CA GLN A 44 1.82 -10.62 -7.11
C GLN A 44 1.39 -9.81 -5.89
N ILE A 45 0.09 -9.50 -5.78
CA ILE A 45 -0.46 -8.89 -4.56
C ILE A 45 -0.50 -9.96 -3.47
N VAL A 46 0.23 -9.70 -2.38
CA VAL A 46 0.34 -10.64 -1.25
C VAL A 46 -0.33 -10.13 0.03
N GLN A 47 -0.66 -8.85 0.07
CA GLN A 47 -1.53 -8.20 1.05
C GLN A 47 -2.20 -7.02 0.37
N LEU A 48 -3.49 -6.80 0.67
CA LEU A 48 -4.25 -5.61 0.31
C LEU A 48 -5.05 -5.18 1.54
N SER A 49 -4.98 -3.89 1.89
CA SER A 49 -5.83 -3.28 2.90
C SER A 49 -6.49 -2.02 2.35
N TYR A 50 -7.72 -1.80 2.78
CA TYR A 50 -8.50 -0.60 2.49
C TYR A 50 -9.02 -0.03 3.81
N SER A 51 -8.94 1.28 3.96
CA SER A 51 -9.46 2.00 5.13
C SER A 51 -10.37 3.15 4.72
N ASP A 52 -11.44 3.36 5.47
CA ASP A 52 -12.21 4.59 5.42
C ASP A 52 -11.73 5.55 6.53
N GLY A 53 -11.12 6.66 6.12
CA GLY A 53 -10.61 7.66 7.06
C GLY A 53 -9.32 7.24 7.79
N PRO A 54 -9.15 7.59 9.08
CA PRO A 54 -7.90 7.31 9.82
C PRO A 54 -7.83 5.90 10.42
N ILE A 55 -8.89 5.10 10.31
CA ILE A 55 -9.03 3.82 11.01
C ILE A 55 -8.48 2.68 10.14
N ALA A 56 -7.94 1.62 10.76
CA ALA A 56 -7.54 0.37 10.08
C ALA A 56 -6.37 0.50 9.07
N ARG A 57 -5.43 1.43 9.32
CA ARG A 57 -4.13 1.40 8.64
C ARG A 57 -3.29 0.24 9.13
N THR A 58 -2.48 -0.31 8.24
CA THR A 58 -1.53 -1.36 8.59
C THR A 58 -0.35 -0.74 9.33
N GLU A 59 -0.06 -1.23 10.53
CA GLU A 59 1.13 -0.82 11.27
C GLU A 59 2.40 -1.24 10.52
N ALA A 60 3.38 -0.34 10.42
CA ALA A 60 4.61 -0.60 9.67
C ALA A 60 5.36 -1.82 10.21
N GLU A 61 5.35 -2.04 11.53
CA GLU A 61 5.98 -3.21 12.15
C GLU A 61 5.36 -4.53 11.69
N ASP A 62 4.04 -4.56 11.47
CA ASP A 62 3.35 -5.76 11.02
C ASP A 62 3.63 -6.07 9.54
N VAL A 63 3.78 -5.03 8.71
CA VAL A 63 4.27 -5.19 7.33
C VAL A 63 5.68 -5.80 7.33
N LEU A 64 6.59 -5.34 8.20
CA LEU A 64 7.94 -5.90 8.30
C LEU A 64 7.94 -7.37 8.73
N LYS A 65 7.10 -7.74 9.71
CA LYS A 65 6.93 -9.14 10.13
C LYS A 65 6.42 -10.01 8.98
N LEU A 66 5.45 -9.52 8.20
CA LEU A 66 4.89 -10.22 7.05
C LEU A 66 5.96 -10.47 5.97
N VAL A 67 6.73 -9.43 5.62
CA VAL A 67 7.82 -9.52 4.64
C VAL A 67 8.87 -10.53 5.12
N ALA A 68 9.33 -10.42 6.37
CA ALA A 68 10.33 -11.33 6.92
C ALA A 68 9.85 -12.79 6.95
N PHE A 69 8.58 -13.02 7.25
CA PHE A 69 7.97 -14.36 7.20
C PHE A 69 7.98 -14.93 5.79
N ARG A 70 7.60 -14.14 4.78
CA ARG A 70 7.58 -14.58 3.37
C ARG A 70 8.97 -14.84 2.82
N GLU A 71 9.96 -14.01 3.17
CA GLU A 71 11.35 -14.26 2.78
C GLU A 71 11.88 -15.58 3.36
N LYS A 72 11.53 -15.92 4.61
CA LYS A 72 11.88 -17.23 5.19
C LYS A 72 11.24 -18.39 4.44
N GLN A 73 9.97 -18.28 4.04
CA GLN A 73 9.29 -19.31 3.25
C GLN A 73 9.96 -19.50 1.87
N ARG A 74 10.39 -18.40 1.24
CA ARG A 74 11.07 -18.44 -0.05
C ARG A 74 12.45 -19.11 0.00
N GLN A 75 13.18 -18.96 1.10
CA GLN A 75 14.52 -19.54 1.29
C GLN A 75 14.50 -21.00 1.78
N GLY A 76 13.39 -21.43 2.38
CA GLY A 76 13.21 -22.79 2.91
C GLY A 76 12.57 -23.78 1.94
N GLY A 77 12.25 -23.36 0.71
CA GLY A 77 11.82 -24.22 -0.40
C GLY A 77 12.91 -24.34 -1.45
#